data_AF-A0A7I7MCZ8-F1
#
_entry.id   AF-A0A7I7MCZ8-F1
#
_cell.length_a   1.000
_cell.length_b   1.000
_cell.length_c   1.000
_cell.angle_alpha   90.00
_cell.angle_beta   90.00
_cell.angle_gamma   90.00
#
_symmetry.space_group_name_H-M   'P 1'
#
loop_
_entity.id
_entity.type
_entity.pdbx_description
1 polymer ?
#
loop_
_entity_poly.entity_id
_entity_poly.type
_entity_poly.pdbx_seq_one_letter_code
_entity_poly.pdbx_strand_id
1 'polypeptide(L)'
;MADPLDWLDLPGGHRLAVVAVAAGLAATPMVYRDEWRRALPGDGTAEALLDMLAAQPGSRTIGRFTVRSWTSRPARTERPMGVDQTNESVIVGDTAVVKWATHLQNGPHPAPRRITVLREAGFTGMPAPWGLVTWQPAGGNETVVAYVDEYLPGAVDGWTWAVEAMTSAALDGDPDAITPTAQALGTLIADLHAALAATASIATETDARRWHRAALDTLETACATGDSAGGAVLRARRAEVASEFGILLALAGATVLDGHGDLHVGQVLRSGDRFSVTDFDGNPVLTAAERVKPIPPVVDVAGMAQSLSHVAIVARRYTDLDPSELNAAESTARRAFLDTYATRLRMLGHAALVDPRPLRALRLVQVLREMIYAAEHLPRWMYVPDAALPVLLDEERTP
;
A
#
# COMPACT_ATOMS: atom_id res chain seq x y z
N MET A 1 -18.91 -10.46 26.63
CA MET A 1 -18.53 -10.10 25.25
C MET A 1 -19.67 -9.27 24.68
N ALA A 2 -19.43 -8.25 23.86
CA ALA A 2 -20.53 -7.57 23.18
C ALA A 2 -21.24 -8.56 22.26
N ASP A 3 -22.57 -8.51 22.21
CA ASP A 3 -23.33 -9.34 21.27
C ASP A 3 -22.94 -8.97 19.82
N PRO A 4 -22.75 -9.95 18.94
CA PRO A 4 -22.38 -9.68 17.56
C PRO A 4 -23.51 -8.97 16.83
N LEU A 5 -23.15 -7.97 16.02
CA LEU A 5 -24.09 -7.26 15.14
C LEU A 5 -24.52 -8.13 13.96
N ASP A 6 -23.61 -9.00 13.51
CA ASP A 6 -23.80 -9.95 12.42
C ASP A 6 -22.71 -11.04 12.51
N TRP A 7 -22.89 -12.17 11.84
CA TRP A 7 -21.86 -13.21 11.77
C TRP A 7 -21.97 -14.09 10.53
N LEU A 8 -20.82 -14.63 10.12
CA LEU A 8 -20.70 -15.66 9.11
C LEU A 8 -20.34 -16.98 9.79
N ASP A 9 -21.25 -17.96 9.76
CA ASP A 9 -20.97 -19.29 10.29
C ASP A 9 -19.92 -20.01 9.44
N LEU A 10 -18.89 -20.55 10.11
CA LEU A 10 -17.83 -21.35 9.52
C LEU A 10 -18.03 -22.83 9.93
N PRO A 11 -17.48 -23.80 9.17
CA PRO A 11 -17.57 -25.22 9.53
C PRO A 11 -17.05 -25.50 10.95
N GLY A 12 -17.56 -26.56 11.59
CA GLY A 12 -16.98 -27.08 12.84
C GLY A 12 -17.29 -26.29 14.12
N GLY A 13 -18.34 -25.46 14.14
CA GLY A 13 -18.66 -24.65 15.32
C GLY A 13 -17.78 -23.40 15.45
N HIS A 14 -17.30 -22.90 14.31
CA HIS A 14 -16.55 -21.65 14.20
C HIS A 14 -17.44 -20.57 13.55
N ARG A 15 -17.11 -19.30 13.75
CA ARG A 15 -17.74 -18.20 12.99
C ARG A 15 -16.82 -16.99 12.92
N LEU A 16 -17.07 -16.12 11.96
CA LEU A 16 -16.49 -14.77 11.90
C LEU A 16 -17.59 -13.76 12.27
N ALA A 17 -17.46 -13.10 13.41
CA ALA A 17 -18.46 -12.19 13.93
C ALA A 17 -18.07 -10.72 13.74
N VAL A 18 -19.02 -9.87 13.32
CA VAL A 18 -18.83 -8.41 13.34
C VAL A 18 -19.31 -7.90 14.69
N VAL A 19 -18.39 -7.32 15.47
CA VAL A 19 -18.65 -6.86 16.84
C VAL A 19 -18.28 -5.39 17.00
N ALA A 20 -18.97 -4.68 17.89
CA ALA A 20 -18.57 -3.34 18.30
C ALA A 20 -17.39 -3.40 19.28
N VAL A 21 -16.37 -2.58 19.04
CA VAL A 21 -15.20 -2.38 19.89
C VAL A 21 -15.03 -0.88 20.17
N ALA A 22 -14.16 -0.52 21.12
CA ALA A 22 -13.95 0.90 21.49
C ALA A 22 -13.56 1.79 20.29
N ALA A 23 -12.85 1.24 19.32
CA ALA A 23 -12.37 1.94 18.13
C ALA A 23 -13.28 1.81 16.88
N GLY A 24 -14.49 1.27 17.02
CA GLY A 24 -15.44 1.08 15.91
C GLY A 24 -15.94 -0.36 15.80
N LEU A 25 -15.80 -0.97 14.62
CA LEU A 25 -16.21 -2.36 14.39
C LEU A 25 -14.99 -3.25 14.13
N ALA A 26 -15.08 -4.51 14.55
CA ALA A 26 -14.04 -5.52 14.33
C ALA A 26 -14.65 -6.83 13.80
N ALA A 27 -13.93 -7.51 12.90
CA ALA A 27 -14.21 -8.88 12.51
C ALA A 27 -13.47 -9.82 13.46
N THR A 28 -14.20 -10.46 14.36
CA THR A 28 -13.66 -11.28 15.43
C THR A 28 -13.85 -12.76 15.09
N PRO A 29 -12.77 -13.55 14.95
CA PRO A 29 -12.89 -15.00 14.83
C PRO A 29 -13.39 -15.59 16.14
N MET A 30 -14.35 -16.51 16.08
CA MET A 30 -14.97 -17.13 17.26
C MET A 30 -15.02 -18.65 17.12
N VAL A 31 -15.02 -19.32 18.28
CA VAL A 31 -15.15 -20.77 18.43
C VAL A 31 -16.16 -21.08 19.53
N TYR A 32 -16.99 -22.10 19.31
CA TYR A 32 -17.93 -22.59 20.30
C TYR A 32 -17.28 -23.66 21.19
N ARG A 33 -17.20 -23.41 22.50
CA ARG A 33 -16.83 -24.39 23.53
C ARG A 33 -17.74 -24.17 24.74
N ASP A 34 -18.89 -24.83 24.74
CA ASP A 34 -20.04 -24.62 25.65
C ASP A 34 -20.71 -23.23 25.50
N GLU A 35 -19.92 -22.20 25.26
CA GLU A 35 -20.31 -20.85 24.87
C GLU A 35 -19.44 -20.32 23.72
N TRP A 36 -19.91 -19.27 23.06
CA TRP A 36 -19.15 -18.57 22.03
C TRP A 36 -18.07 -17.70 22.65
N ARG A 37 -16.80 -17.96 22.31
CA ARG A 37 -15.66 -17.12 22.71
C ARG A 37 -14.82 -16.71 21.51
N ARG A 38 -13.99 -15.67 21.68
CA ARG A 38 -12.98 -15.27 20.68
C ARG A 38 -11.97 -16.40 20.54
N ALA A 39 -11.70 -16.79 19.30
CA ALA A 39 -10.71 -17.79 18.97
C ALA A 39 -9.31 -17.18 19.02
N LEU A 40 -8.34 -17.99 19.46
CA LEU A 40 -6.92 -17.68 19.38
C LEU A 40 -6.27 -18.51 18.27
N PRO A 41 -5.09 -18.11 17.75
CA PRO A 41 -4.31 -18.97 16.86
C PRO A 41 -4.09 -20.35 17.49
N GLY A 42 -4.48 -21.42 16.78
CA GLY A 42 -4.48 -22.80 17.27
C GLY A 42 -5.87 -23.33 17.65
N ASP A 43 -6.89 -22.47 17.75
CA ASP A 43 -8.26 -22.90 18.02
C ASP A 43 -8.98 -23.46 16.76
N GLY A 44 -8.48 -23.22 15.54
CA GLY A 44 -8.98 -23.82 14.30
C GLY A 44 -9.91 -22.93 13.46
N THR A 45 -10.14 -21.68 13.85
CA THR A 45 -11.05 -20.77 13.12
C THR A 45 -10.50 -20.31 11.76
N ALA A 46 -9.20 -20.11 11.64
CA ALA A 46 -8.56 -19.81 10.35
C ALA A 46 -8.60 -21.04 9.42
N GLU A 47 -8.37 -22.24 9.96
CA GLU A 47 -8.56 -23.50 9.22
C GLU A 47 -10.00 -23.66 8.72
N ALA A 48 -11.00 -23.35 9.57
CA ALA A 48 -12.41 -23.40 9.20
C ALA A 48 -12.77 -22.41 8.06
N LEU A 49 -12.18 -21.21 8.06
CA LEU A 49 -12.33 -20.29 6.94
C LEU A 49 -11.73 -20.85 5.65
N LEU A 50 -10.53 -21.45 5.73
CA LEU A 50 -9.90 -22.08 4.56
C LEU A 50 -10.72 -23.26 4.01
N ASP A 51 -11.31 -24.08 4.89
CA ASP A 51 -12.21 -25.16 4.49
C ASP A 51 -13.46 -24.62 3.79
N MET A 52 -14.03 -23.52 4.28
CA MET A 52 -15.14 -22.84 3.60
C MET A 52 -14.75 -22.33 2.21
N LEU A 53 -13.56 -21.74 2.06
CA LEU A 53 -13.07 -21.25 0.77
C LEU A 53 -12.83 -22.42 -0.20
N ALA A 54 -12.16 -23.47 0.26
CA ALA A 54 -11.79 -24.62 -0.55
C ALA A 54 -13.01 -25.46 -1.01
N ALA A 55 -14.05 -25.55 -0.19
CA ALA A 55 -15.24 -26.34 -0.51
C ALA A 55 -16.03 -25.81 -1.70
N GLN A 56 -16.00 -24.49 -1.94
CA GLN A 56 -16.75 -23.86 -3.02
C GLN A 56 -16.00 -22.64 -3.57
N PRO A 57 -15.08 -22.83 -4.53
CA PRO A 57 -14.47 -21.73 -5.27
C PRO A 57 -15.50 -20.86 -6.01
N GLY A 58 -15.21 -19.58 -6.20
CA GLY A 58 -16.11 -18.59 -6.80
C GLY A 58 -16.63 -17.58 -5.79
N SER A 59 -17.60 -16.76 -6.22
CA SER A 59 -18.20 -15.71 -5.39
C SER A 59 -19.61 -16.12 -4.95
N ARG A 60 -19.93 -15.94 -3.67
CA ARG A 60 -21.26 -16.19 -3.11
C ARG A 60 -21.61 -15.21 -1.99
N THR A 61 -22.89 -14.93 -1.84
CA THR A 61 -23.41 -14.09 -0.75
C THR A 61 -24.12 -14.97 0.28
N ILE A 62 -23.77 -14.80 1.55
CA ILE A 62 -24.36 -15.49 2.70
C ILE A 62 -24.84 -14.41 3.67
N GLY A 63 -26.14 -14.16 3.71
CA GLY A 63 -26.71 -13.03 4.43
C GLY A 63 -26.13 -11.71 3.90
N ARG A 64 -25.41 -10.98 4.75
CA ARG A 64 -24.74 -9.71 4.41
C ARG A 64 -23.26 -9.86 4.09
N PHE A 65 -22.75 -11.08 4.06
CA PHE A 65 -21.36 -11.37 3.73
C PHE A 65 -21.23 -11.80 2.27
N THR A 66 -20.19 -11.32 1.58
CA THR A 66 -19.78 -11.90 0.30
C THR A 66 -18.46 -12.63 0.50
N VAL A 67 -18.46 -13.92 0.19
CA VAL A 67 -17.28 -14.77 0.21
C VAL A 67 -16.81 -14.96 -1.22
N ARG A 68 -15.59 -14.50 -1.51
CA ARG A 68 -14.90 -14.72 -2.78
C ARG A 68 -13.76 -15.68 -2.56
N SER A 69 -13.83 -16.85 -3.18
CA SER A 69 -12.80 -17.89 -3.11
C SER A 69 -12.14 -18.11 -4.46
N TRP A 70 -10.82 -18.19 -4.43
CA TRP A 70 -9.97 -18.49 -5.57
C TRP A 70 -9.12 -19.76 -5.37
N THR A 71 -9.31 -20.44 -4.24
CA THR A 71 -8.58 -21.65 -3.87
C THR A 71 -9.54 -22.84 -3.73
N SER A 72 -9.05 -24.02 -4.09
CA SER A 72 -9.63 -25.32 -3.74
C SER A 72 -8.77 -26.07 -2.73
N ARG A 73 -7.75 -25.40 -2.18
CA ARG A 73 -6.74 -26.01 -1.29
C ARG A 73 -7.09 -25.76 0.17
N PRO A 74 -7.32 -26.81 0.97
CA PRO A 74 -7.32 -26.67 2.42
C PRO A 74 -5.89 -26.47 2.94
N ALA A 75 -5.75 -25.88 4.12
CA ALA A 75 -4.52 -25.91 4.92
C ALA A 75 -4.85 -26.23 6.38
N ARG A 76 -3.87 -26.72 7.12
CA ARG A 76 -4.00 -27.18 8.51
C ARG A 76 -2.85 -26.64 9.35
N THR A 77 -3.01 -26.64 10.67
CA THR A 77 -2.03 -26.17 11.64
C THR A 77 -1.89 -24.65 11.63
N GLU A 78 -2.61 -24.02 12.56
CA GLU A 78 -2.51 -22.60 12.85
C GLU A 78 -1.27 -22.25 13.69
N ARG A 79 -0.66 -21.12 13.39
CA ARG A 79 0.31 -20.47 14.27
C ARG A 79 0.15 -18.94 14.25
N PRO A 80 0.41 -18.26 15.38
CA PRO A 80 0.43 -16.81 15.39
C PRO A 80 1.56 -16.28 14.50
N MET A 81 1.33 -15.12 13.90
CA MET A 81 2.40 -14.34 13.29
C MET A 81 3.02 -13.43 14.36
N GLY A 82 4.33 -13.57 14.59
CA GLY A 82 5.06 -12.84 15.64
C GLY A 82 5.41 -11.39 15.31
N VAL A 83 4.71 -10.76 14.35
CA VAL A 83 4.99 -9.40 13.88
C VAL A 83 3.86 -8.48 14.30
N ASP A 84 4.18 -7.29 14.80
CA ASP A 84 3.20 -6.26 15.12
C ASP A 84 2.48 -5.81 13.84
N GLN A 85 1.18 -6.03 13.79
CA GLN A 85 0.35 -5.73 12.62
C GLN A 85 -0.91 -4.98 13.07
N THR A 86 -1.39 -4.09 12.21
CA THR A 86 -2.67 -3.38 12.43
C THR A 86 -3.85 -4.33 12.53
N ASN A 87 -3.72 -5.55 12.00
CA ASN A 87 -4.73 -6.60 11.98
C ASN A 87 -4.19 -7.89 12.61
N GLU A 88 -5.09 -8.74 13.08
CA GLU A 88 -4.74 -10.04 13.64
C GLU A 88 -4.56 -11.03 12.50
N SER A 89 -3.39 -11.66 12.43
CA SER A 89 -3.06 -12.57 11.34
C SER A 89 -2.60 -13.94 11.86
N VAL A 90 -3.08 -14.99 11.19
CA VAL A 90 -2.80 -16.39 11.51
C VAL A 90 -2.21 -17.07 10.30
N ILE A 91 -1.05 -17.70 10.46
CA ILE A 91 -0.45 -18.52 9.41
C ILE A 91 -1.01 -19.93 9.53
N VAL A 92 -1.42 -20.52 8.41
CA VAL A 92 -1.97 -21.88 8.36
C VAL A 92 -1.14 -22.73 7.41
N GLY A 93 -0.58 -23.82 7.93
CA GLY A 93 0.15 -24.84 7.17
C GLY A 93 1.32 -24.29 6.35
N ASP A 94 1.96 -23.22 6.82
CA ASP A 94 3.06 -22.50 6.16
C ASP A 94 2.82 -22.18 4.67
N THR A 95 1.55 -22.03 4.28
CA THR A 95 1.14 -21.81 2.88
C THR A 95 0.12 -20.69 2.74
N ALA A 96 -0.65 -20.38 3.79
CA ALA A 96 -1.63 -19.30 3.80
C ALA A 96 -1.46 -18.38 5.01
N VAL A 97 -1.86 -17.13 4.85
CA VAL A 97 -2.11 -16.19 5.94
C VAL A 97 -3.57 -15.79 5.89
N VAL A 98 -4.25 -15.92 7.03
CA VAL A 98 -5.57 -15.35 7.25
C VAL A 98 -5.41 -14.08 8.07
N LYS A 99 -5.88 -12.94 7.55
CA LYS A 99 -5.85 -11.63 8.21
C LYS A 99 -7.26 -11.19 8.53
N TRP A 100 -7.57 -11.07 9.82
CA TRP A 100 -8.85 -10.60 10.33
C TRP A 100 -8.85 -9.08 10.46
N ALA A 101 -9.84 -8.40 9.89
CA ALA A 101 -9.94 -6.95 10.00
C ALA A 101 -10.30 -6.54 11.45
N THR A 102 -9.32 -6.09 12.23
CA THR A 102 -9.52 -5.70 13.65
C THR A 102 -10.17 -4.32 13.77
N HIS A 103 -10.06 -3.50 12.72
CA HIS A 103 -10.67 -2.20 12.59
C HIS A 103 -11.33 -2.11 11.20
N LEU A 104 -12.62 -2.42 11.13
CA LEU A 104 -13.38 -2.33 9.88
C LEU A 104 -13.40 -0.88 9.43
N GLN A 105 -12.82 -0.66 8.26
CA GLN A 105 -12.89 0.63 7.61
C GLN A 105 -14.30 0.88 7.09
N ASN A 106 -14.71 2.15 7.02
CA ASN A 106 -15.93 2.50 6.29
C ASN A 106 -15.77 2.13 4.81
N GLY A 107 -16.84 1.61 4.20
CA GLY A 107 -16.89 1.33 2.78
C GLY A 107 -17.21 2.58 1.93
N PRO A 108 -17.06 2.51 0.60
CA PRO A 108 -16.63 1.34 -0.16
C PRO A 108 -15.13 1.07 0.02
N HIS A 109 -14.77 -0.21 0.18
CA HIS A 109 -13.37 -0.62 0.32
C HIS A 109 -12.75 -0.89 -1.06
N PRO A 110 -11.54 -0.38 -1.38
CA PRO A 110 -10.98 -0.54 -2.73
C PRO A 110 -10.37 -1.92 -3.01
N ALA A 111 -9.76 -2.54 -1.99
CA ALA A 111 -9.02 -3.79 -2.15
C ALA A 111 -9.80 -4.93 -2.86
N PRO A 112 -11.08 -5.24 -2.56
CA PRO A 112 -11.81 -6.31 -3.23
C PRO A 112 -11.83 -6.20 -4.76
N ARG A 113 -12.05 -4.98 -5.28
CA ARG A 113 -12.08 -4.71 -6.72
C ARG A 113 -10.67 -4.78 -7.30
N ARG A 114 -9.69 -4.13 -6.68
CA ARG A 114 -8.29 -4.12 -7.13
C ARG A 114 -7.71 -5.54 -7.23
N ILE A 115 -7.82 -6.33 -6.16
CA ILE A 115 -7.30 -7.69 -6.09
C ILE A 115 -7.99 -8.58 -7.14
N THR A 116 -9.31 -8.44 -7.32
CA THR A 116 -10.04 -9.19 -8.35
C THR A 116 -9.49 -8.89 -9.75
N VAL A 117 -9.38 -7.60 -10.11
CA VAL A 117 -8.89 -7.18 -11.44
C VAL A 117 -7.46 -7.67 -11.67
N LEU A 118 -6.57 -7.47 -10.69
CA LEU A 118 -5.18 -7.92 -10.77
C LEU A 118 -5.08 -9.42 -11.01
N ARG A 119 -5.85 -10.20 -10.25
CA ARG A 119 -5.86 -11.67 -10.39
C ARG A 119 -6.42 -12.10 -11.74
N GLU A 120 -7.52 -11.51 -12.20
CA GLU A 120 -8.13 -11.83 -13.49
C GLU A 120 -7.22 -11.46 -14.67
N ALA A 121 -6.42 -10.41 -14.53
CA ALA A 121 -5.38 -10.03 -15.48
C ALA A 121 -4.11 -10.90 -15.40
N GLY A 122 -4.02 -11.84 -14.44
CA GLY A 122 -2.87 -12.73 -14.27
C GLY A 122 -1.66 -12.09 -13.60
N PHE A 123 -1.83 -10.98 -12.87
CA PHE A 123 -0.73 -10.35 -12.14
C PHE A 123 -0.24 -11.25 -10.99
N THR A 124 1.05 -11.59 -11.01
CA THR A 124 1.70 -12.46 -10.00
C THR A 124 2.60 -11.70 -9.03
N GLY A 125 2.70 -10.38 -9.17
CA GLY A 125 3.51 -9.50 -8.33
C GLY A 125 2.86 -9.13 -6.99
N MET A 126 1.99 -9.99 -6.46
CA MET A 126 1.39 -9.89 -5.11
C MET A 126 1.37 -11.29 -4.49
N PRO A 127 1.25 -11.44 -3.16
CA PRO A 127 0.94 -12.74 -2.57
C PRO A 127 -0.33 -13.28 -3.23
N ALA A 128 -0.32 -14.53 -3.70
CA ALA A 128 -1.46 -15.05 -4.46
C ALA A 128 -2.72 -15.07 -3.56
N PRO A 129 -3.81 -14.38 -3.93
CA PRO A 129 -4.99 -14.32 -3.08
C PRO A 129 -5.76 -15.64 -3.15
N TRP A 130 -6.04 -16.22 -1.98
CA TRP A 130 -6.82 -17.45 -1.84
C TRP A 130 -8.30 -17.15 -1.66
N GLY A 131 -8.62 -16.06 -0.96
CA GLY A 131 -9.98 -15.59 -0.82
C GLY A 131 -10.09 -14.28 -0.05
N LEU A 132 -11.28 -13.71 -0.10
CA LEU A 132 -11.62 -12.45 0.54
C LEU A 132 -13.07 -12.52 1.02
N VAL A 133 -13.31 -12.02 2.24
CA VAL A 133 -14.64 -11.94 2.82
C VAL A 133 -14.97 -10.48 3.09
N THR A 134 -16.08 -10.02 2.55
CA THR A 134 -16.64 -8.69 2.80
C THR A 134 -17.93 -8.78 3.57
N TRP A 135 -18.30 -7.68 4.21
CA TRP A 135 -19.57 -7.50 4.90
C TRP A 135 -20.20 -6.17 4.50
N GLN A 136 -21.50 -6.20 4.22
CA GLN A 136 -22.29 -5.02 3.92
C GLN A 136 -23.22 -4.67 5.09
N PRO A 137 -22.96 -3.58 5.84
CA PRO A 137 -23.86 -3.12 6.89
C PRO A 137 -25.24 -2.75 6.33
N ALA A 138 -26.27 -2.81 7.19
CA ALA A 138 -27.62 -2.36 6.84
C ALA A 138 -27.59 -0.89 6.38
N GLY A 139 -27.89 -0.64 5.10
CA GLY A 139 -27.90 0.72 4.54
C GLY A 139 -26.53 1.37 4.38
N GLY A 140 -25.44 0.61 4.49
CA GLY A 140 -24.08 1.12 4.28
C GLY A 140 -23.34 0.42 3.13
N ASN A 141 -22.13 0.91 2.87
CA ASN A 141 -21.26 0.38 1.83
C ASN A 141 -20.47 -0.83 2.33
N GLU A 142 -20.18 -1.75 1.41
CA GLU A 142 -19.36 -2.93 1.65
C GLU A 142 -17.97 -2.59 2.20
N THR A 143 -17.51 -3.35 3.19
CA THR A 143 -16.14 -3.32 3.72
C THR A 143 -15.55 -4.72 3.86
N VAL A 144 -14.24 -4.81 4.04
CA VAL A 144 -13.52 -6.09 4.19
C VAL A 144 -13.52 -6.53 5.65
N VAL A 145 -13.77 -7.83 5.87
CA VAL A 145 -13.72 -8.46 7.20
C VAL A 145 -12.60 -9.51 7.30
N ALA A 146 -12.19 -10.13 6.20
CA ALA A 146 -11.04 -11.01 6.18
C ALA A 146 -10.35 -11.06 4.81
N TYR A 147 -9.03 -11.15 4.84
CA TYR A 147 -8.19 -11.50 3.69
C TYR A 147 -7.57 -12.89 3.91
N VAL A 148 -7.42 -13.66 2.83
CA VAL A 148 -6.67 -14.91 2.82
C VAL A 148 -5.74 -14.91 1.62
N ASP A 149 -4.44 -14.90 1.89
CA ASP A 149 -3.39 -14.81 0.90
C ASP A 149 -2.35 -15.94 1.06
N GLU A 150 -1.57 -16.18 0.00
CA GLU A 150 -0.35 -16.97 0.06
C GLU A 150 0.57 -16.45 1.18
N TYR A 151 1.01 -17.35 2.06
CA TYR A 151 2.11 -17.04 2.96
C TYR A 151 3.42 -17.09 2.19
N LEU A 152 4.26 -16.07 2.38
CA LEU A 152 5.60 -15.99 1.80
C LEU A 152 6.64 -16.28 2.90
N PRO A 153 7.14 -17.53 3.04
CA PRO A 153 8.13 -17.86 4.06
C PRO A 153 9.42 -17.04 3.86
N GLY A 154 9.97 -16.54 4.96
CA GLY A 154 11.19 -15.74 4.94
C GLY A 154 11.05 -14.41 4.20
N ALA A 155 9.83 -13.93 3.93
CA ALA A 155 9.64 -12.61 3.35
C ALA A 155 10.14 -11.52 4.32
N VAL A 156 10.89 -10.59 3.77
CA VAL A 156 11.43 -9.40 4.43
C VAL A 156 10.58 -8.20 4.04
N ASP A 157 10.31 -7.31 4.99
CA ASP A 157 9.55 -6.09 4.73
C ASP A 157 10.33 -5.09 3.88
N GLY A 158 9.56 -4.21 3.23
CA GLY A 158 10.00 -3.11 2.39
C GLY A 158 11.20 -2.31 2.87
N TRP A 159 11.12 -1.84 4.10
CA TRP A 159 12.13 -0.95 4.66
C TRP A 159 13.41 -1.71 4.95
N THR A 160 13.30 -2.94 5.46
CA THR A 160 14.47 -3.77 5.76
C THR A 160 15.27 -4.09 4.49
N TRP A 161 14.65 -4.68 3.46
CA TRP A 161 15.42 -5.05 2.25
C TRP A 161 15.92 -3.83 1.47
N ALA A 162 15.17 -2.72 1.47
CA ALA A 162 15.55 -1.54 0.71
C ALA A 162 16.75 -0.82 1.35
N VAL A 163 16.73 -0.68 2.68
CA VAL A 163 17.86 -0.12 3.43
C VAL A 163 19.09 -1.01 3.26
N GLU A 164 18.95 -2.33 3.40
CA GLU A 164 20.05 -3.28 3.20
C GLU A 164 20.66 -3.16 1.78
N ALA A 165 19.82 -3.16 0.74
CA ALA A 165 20.29 -3.06 -0.64
C ALA A 165 21.03 -1.74 -0.92
N MET A 166 20.55 -0.62 -0.39
CA MET A 166 21.16 0.69 -0.59
C MET A 166 22.43 0.86 0.23
N THR A 167 22.45 0.37 1.47
CA THR A 167 23.65 0.33 2.30
C THR A 167 24.73 -0.55 1.69
N SER A 168 24.39 -1.71 1.11
CA SER A 168 25.38 -2.58 0.45
C SER A 168 26.02 -1.89 -0.75
N ALA A 169 25.22 -1.32 -1.65
CA ALA A 169 25.75 -0.61 -2.83
C ALA A 169 26.67 0.56 -2.45
N ALA A 170 26.32 1.29 -1.37
CA ALA A 170 27.15 2.36 -0.85
C ALA A 170 28.46 1.85 -0.20
N LEU A 171 28.40 0.80 0.64
CA LEU A 171 29.57 0.20 1.29
C LEU A 171 30.59 -0.35 0.29
N ASP A 172 30.10 -0.93 -0.81
CA ASP A 172 30.96 -1.50 -1.85
C ASP A 172 31.56 -0.41 -2.77
N GLY A 173 31.13 0.85 -2.62
CA GLY A 173 31.52 1.95 -3.51
C GLY A 173 31.02 1.75 -4.94
N ASP A 174 29.98 0.93 -5.13
CA ASP A 174 29.39 0.57 -6.43
C ASP A 174 27.89 0.88 -6.43
N PRO A 175 27.49 2.13 -6.76
CA PRO A 175 26.10 2.51 -6.91
C PRO A 175 25.34 1.67 -7.93
N ASP A 176 26.01 1.07 -8.93
CA ASP A 176 25.33 0.27 -9.96
C ASP A 176 24.84 -1.08 -9.42
N ALA A 177 25.38 -1.55 -8.29
CA ALA A 177 24.96 -2.79 -7.63
C ALA A 177 23.47 -2.79 -7.20
N ILE A 178 22.85 -1.61 -6.98
CA ILE A 178 21.42 -1.50 -6.67
C ILE A 178 20.51 -1.58 -7.92
N THR A 179 21.08 -1.43 -9.12
CA THR A 179 20.33 -1.36 -10.37
C THR A 179 19.41 -2.56 -10.60
N PRO A 180 19.83 -3.83 -10.41
CA PRO A 180 18.94 -4.98 -10.61
C PRO A 180 17.70 -4.95 -9.70
N THR A 181 17.88 -4.53 -8.44
CA THR A 181 16.78 -4.37 -7.48
C THR A 181 15.81 -3.28 -7.96
N ALA A 182 16.32 -2.12 -8.37
CA ALA A 182 15.50 -1.03 -8.88
C ALA A 182 14.77 -1.39 -10.19
N GLN A 183 15.41 -2.15 -11.09
CA GLN A 183 14.79 -2.67 -12.31
C GLN A 183 13.67 -3.66 -11.99
N ALA A 184 13.86 -4.54 -11.00
CA ALA A 184 12.82 -5.46 -10.55
C ALA A 184 11.59 -4.71 -10.01
N LEU A 185 11.79 -3.66 -9.21
CA LEU A 185 10.71 -2.78 -8.75
C LEU A 185 10.01 -2.05 -9.91
N GLY A 186 10.78 -1.52 -10.86
CA GLY A 186 10.24 -0.82 -12.03
C GLY A 186 9.37 -1.75 -12.89
N THR A 187 9.82 -2.99 -13.07
CA THR A 187 9.06 -4.04 -13.77
C THR A 187 7.80 -4.42 -13.00
N LEU A 188 7.91 -4.64 -11.68
CA LEU A 188 6.79 -5.00 -10.82
C LEU A 188 5.65 -3.97 -10.89
N ILE A 189 5.99 -2.68 -10.78
CA ILE A 189 5.00 -1.59 -10.77
C ILE A 189 4.44 -1.34 -12.16
N ALA A 190 5.24 -1.51 -13.22
CA ALA A 190 4.73 -1.47 -14.59
C ALA A 190 3.75 -2.60 -14.87
N ASP A 191 4.06 -3.82 -14.44
CA ASP A 191 3.18 -4.98 -14.58
C ASP A 191 1.89 -4.81 -13.76
N LEU A 192 1.98 -4.20 -12.57
CA LEU A 192 0.82 -3.82 -11.75
C LEU A 192 -0.11 -2.87 -12.52
N HIS A 193 0.42 -1.76 -13.05
CA HIS A 193 -0.37 -0.78 -13.77
C HIS A 193 -0.93 -1.31 -15.11
N ALA A 194 -0.17 -2.16 -15.81
CA ALA A 194 -0.66 -2.84 -17.00
C ALA A 194 -1.84 -3.78 -16.67
N ALA A 195 -1.75 -4.55 -15.57
CA ALA A 195 -2.84 -5.40 -15.11
C ALA A 195 -4.10 -4.60 -14.71
N LEU A 196 -3.91 -3.40 -14.16
CA LEU A 196 -5.01 -2.48 -13.82
C LEU A 196 -5.56 -1.70 -15.02
N ALA A 197 -4.98 -1.82 -16.22
CA ALA A 197 -5.40 -1.05 -17.40
C ALA A 197 -6.86 -1.31 -17.80
N ALA A 198 -7.45 -2.45 -17.43
CA ALA A 198 -8.88 -2.72 -17.62
C ALA A 198 -9.80 -1.76 -16.84
N THR A 199 -9.27 -1.08 -15.82
CA THR A 199 -9.99 -0.06 -15.02
C THR A 199 -9.83 1.35 -15.58
N ALA A 200 -9.08 1.50 -16.68
CA ALA A 200 -8.69 2.80 -17.19
C ALA A 200 -9.89 3.68 -17.53
N SER A 201 -9.82 4.94 -17.09
CA SER A 201 -10.73 6.01 -17.49
C SER A 201 -9.93 7.29 -17.72
N ILE A 202 -10.62 8.34 -18.19
CA ILE A 202 -10.01 9.63 -18.49
C ILE A 202 -10.38 10.64 -17.40
N ALA A 203 -9.37 11.29 -16.84
CA ALA A 203 -9.54 12.32 -15.82
C ALA A 203 -10.32 13.53 -16.35
N THR A 204 -11.30 13.99 -15.59
CA THR A 204 -12.04 15.21 -15.89
C THR A 204 -11.30 16.46 -15.39
N GLU A 205 -11.73 17.65 -15.82
CA GLU A 205 -11.26 18.90 -15.20
C GLU A 205 -11.56 18.96 -13.70
N THR A 206 -12.68 18.36 -13.27
CA THR A 206 -13.06 18.29 -11.86
C THR A 206 -12.07 17.44 -11.06
N ASP A 207 -11.58 16.34 -11.64
CA ASP A 207 -10.53 15.51 -11.02
C ASP A 207 -9.22 16.28 -10.88
N ALA A 208 -8.77 16.94 -11.95
CA ALA A 208 -7.55 17.74 -11.94
C ALA A 208 -7.60 18.87 -10.90
N ARG A 209 -8.73 19.61 -10.84
CA ARG A 209 -8.94 20.66 -9.82
C ARG A 209 -8.99 20.08 -8.40
N ARG A 210 -9.57 18.88 -8.22
CA ARG A 210 -9.59 18.19 -6.92
C ARG A 210 -8.17 17.85 -6.45
N TRP A 211 -7.34 17.26 -7.30
CA TRP A 211 -5.94 16.94 -6.93
C TRP A 211 -5.11 18.18 -6.66
N HIS A 212 -5.25 19.23 -7.49
CA HIS A 212 -4.57 20.50 -7.28
C HIS A 212 -4.95 21.12 -5.92
N ARG A 213 -6.25 21.18 -5.59
CA ARG A 213 -6.73 21.68 -4.30
C ARG A 213 -6.22 20.83 -3.15
N ALA A 214 -6.31 19.50 -3.23
CA ALA A 214 -5.80 18.62 -2.18
C ALA A 214 -4.30 18.79 -1.92
N ALA A 215 -3.50 19.02 -2.97
CA ALA A 215 -2.08 19.32 -2.83
C ALA A 215 -1.85 20.66 -2.11
N LEU A 216 -2.61 21.71 -2.44
CA LEU A 216 -2.56 22.99 -1.73
C LEU A 216 -3.00 22.86 -0.26
N ASP A 217 -4.08 22.12 0.01
CA ASP A 217 -4.54 21.86 1.38
C ASP A 217 -3.45 21.14 2.19
N THR A 218 -2.80 20.14 1.59
CA THR A 218 -1.65 19.43 2.20
C THR A 218 -0.50 20.39 2.50
N LEU A 219 -0.20 21.33 1.59
CA LEU A 219 0.80 22.37 1.80
C LEU A 219 0.47 23.29 2.98
N GLU A 220 -0.77 23.76 3.06
CA GLU A 220 -1.17 24.62 4.18
C GLU A 220 -1.11 23.87 5.52
N THR A 221 -1.60 22.63 5.57
CA THR A 221 -1.52 21.80 6.78
C THR A 221 -0.07 21.58 7.19
N ALA A 222 0.81 21.21 6.25
CA ALA A 222 2.24 21.02 6.53
C ALA A 222 2.93 22.33 6.97
N CYS A 223 2.57 23.49 6.40
CA CYS A 223 3.10 24.79 6.83
C CYS A 223 2.67 25.16 8.25
N ALA A 224 1.45 24.79 8.64
CA ALA A 224 0.91 24.98 9.99
C ALA A 224 1.47 23.97 11.02
N THR A 225 2.12 22.90 10.55
CA THR A 225 2.62 21.82 11.38
C THR A 225 3.98 22.17 11.96
N GLY A 226 4.02 22.59 13.23
CA GLY A 226 5.21 22.65 14.10
C GLY A 226 6.39 23.53 13.64
N ASP A 227 7.45 23.53 14.47
CA ASP A 227 8.68 24.30 14.28
C ASP A 227 9.86 23.42 13.81
N SER A 228 9.59 22.37 13.02
CA SER A 228 10.65 21.53 12.47
C SER A 228 11.52 22.29 11.46
N ALA A 229 12.73 21.79 11.21
CA ALA A 229 13.64 22.41 10.25
C ALA A 229 13.04 22.41 8.83
N GLY A 230 12.42 21.29 8.42
CA GLY A 230 11.68 21.18 7.18
C GLY A 230 10.49 22.12 7.13
N GLY A 231 9.76 22.30 8.24
CA GLY A 231 8.65 23.25 8.36
C GLY A 231 9.10 24.70 8.11
N ALA A 232 10.26 25.11 8.64
CA ALA A 232 10.82 26.43 8.38
C ALA A 232 11.20 26.63 6.90
N VAL A 233 11.85 25.64 6.28
CA VAL A 233 12.19 25.65 4.84
C VAL A 233 10.92 25.72 3.98
N LEU A 234 9.92 24.90 4.31
CA LEU A 234 8.64 24.87 3.61
C LEU A 234 7.95 26.23 3.64
N ARG A 235 7.85 26.86 4.81
CA ARG A 235 7.24 28.19 4.95
C ARG A 235 7.98 29.25 4.13
N ALA A 236 9.31 29.20 4.10
CA ALA A 236 10.12 30.12 3.31
C ALA A 236 9.93 29.93 1.79
N ARG A 237 9.69 28.69 1.34
CA ARG A 237 9.51 28.32 -0.09
C ARG A 237 8.06 28.01 -0.48
N ARG A 238 7.08 28.36 0.36
CA ARG A 238 5.67 28.02 0.18
C ARG A 238 5.13 28.43 -1.19
N ALA A 239 5.46 29.64 -1.65
CA ALA A 239 4.99 30.16 -2.93
C ALA A 239 5.55 29.36 -4.13
N GLU A 240 6.80 28.90 -4.02
CA GLU A 240 7.41 28.03 -5.02
C GLU A 240 6.68 26.69 -5.08
N VAL A 241 6.48 26.03 -3.92
CA VAL A 241 5.77 24.73 -3.85
C VAL A 241 4.34 24.85 -4.38
N ALA A 242 3.62 25.91 -4.02
CA ALA A 242 2.27 26.16 -4.54
C ALA A 242 2.27 26.32 -6.08
N SER A 243 3.29 26.97 -6.64
CA SER A 243 3.45 27.11 -8.10
C SER A 243 3.70 25.77 -8.78
N GLU A 244 4.51 24.89 -8.18
CA GLU A 244 4.78 23.54 -8.70
C GLU A 244 3.48 22.72 -8.83
N PHE A 245 2.57 22.84 -7.86
CA PHE A 245 1.29 22.12 -7.89
C PHE A 245 0.35 22.56 -9.02
N GLY A 246 0.63 23.68 -9.70
CA GLY A 246 -0.12 24.10 -10.88
C GLY A 246 -0.11 23.05 -12.00
N ILE A 247 0.95 22.23 -12.10
CA ILE A 247 1.04 21.16 -13.11
C ILE A 247 -0.08 20.12 -12.97
N LEU A 248 -0.65 19.96 -11.78
CA LEU A 248 -1.74 19.01 -11.53
C LEU A 248 -3.03 19.38 -12.28
N LEU A 249 -3.22 20.64 -12.65
CA LEU A 249 -4.35 21.07 -13.49
C LEU A 249 -4.23 20.52 -14.92
N ALA A 250 -3.01 20.27 -15.41
CA ALA A 250 -2.75 19.70 -16.73
C ALA A 250 -3.04 18.19 -16.82
N LEU A 251 -3.43 17.56 -15.71
CA LEU A 251 -3.86 16.16 -15.69
C LEU A 251 -5.30 15.96 -16.18
N ALA A 252 -6.04 17.01 -16.50
CA ALA A 252 -7.30 16.86 -17.22
C ALA A 252 -7.04 16.18 -18.57
N GLY A 253 -7.76 15.09 -18.86
CA GLY A 253 -7.54 14.26 -20.05
C GLY A 253 -6.47 13.17 -19.87
N ALA A 254 -5.79 13.08 -18.72
CA ALA A 254 -4.85 12.00 -18.45
C ALA A 254 -5.56 10.67 -18.21
N THR A 255 -4.88 9.56 -18.50
CA THR A 255 -5.38 8.21 -18.14
C THR A 255 -5.24 8.00 -16.64
N VAL A 256 -6.30 7.51 -16.00
CA VAL A 256 -6.33 7.15 -14.58
C VAL A 256 -6.76 5.69 -14.40
N LEU A 257 -6.29 5.07 -13.32
CA LEU A 257 -6.55 3.67 -12.98
C LEU A 257 -7.14 3.58 -11.58
N ASP A 258 -7.76 2.45 -11.25
CA ASP A 258 -7.97 2.04 -9.85
C ASP A 258 -6.63 1.63 -9.20
N GLY A 259 -5.63 2.52 -9.26
CA GLY A 259 -4.25 2.35 -8.79
C GLY A 259 -4.15 2.06 -7.30
N HIS A 260 -2.95 1.76 -6.82
CA HIS A 260 -2.72 1.41 -5.41
C HIS A 260 -3.09 2.59 -4.49
N GLY A 261 -2.60 3.78 -4.83
CA GLY A 261 -2.93 5.05 -4.18
C GLY A 261 -2.16 5.34 -2.89
N ASP A 262 -1.23 4.48 -2.50
CA ASP A 262 -0.34 4.66 -1.33
C ASP A 262 0.92 3.80 -1.44
N LEU A 263 1.48 3.71 -2.65
CA LEU A 263 2.57 2.79 -2.94
C LEU A 263 3.92 3.36 -2.45
N HIS A 264 4.62 2.60 -1.61
CA HIS A 264 5.96 2.91 -1.09
C HIS A 264 6.72 1.60 -0.79
N VAL A 265 8.01 1.65 -0.43
CA VAL A 265 8.83 0.43 -0.25
C VAL A 265 8.23 -0.51 0.80
N GLY A 266 7.71 0.04 1.91
CA GLY A 266 7.00 -0.70 2.96
C GLY A 266 5.82 -1.58 2.47
N GLN A 267 5.26 -1.33 1.29
CA GLN A 267 4.21 -2.15 0.66
C GLN A 267 4.74 -3.20 -0.31
N VAL A 268 6.04 -3.42 -0.34
CA VAL A 268 6.70 -4.41 -1.19
C VAL A 268 7.48 -5.37 -0.33
N LEU A 269 7.00 -6.60 -0.23
CA LEU A 269 7.72 -7.70 0.41
C LEU A 269 8.75 -8.29 -0.54
N ARG A 270 9.87 -8.78 0.01
CA ARG A 270 10.88 -9.55 -0.74
C ARG A 270 11.05 -10.94 -0.14
N SER A 271 10.85 -11.99 -0.93
CA SER A 271 11.14 -13.38 -0.56
C SER A 271 12.07 -14.00 -1.61
N GLY A 272 13.34 -14.22 -1.24
CA GLY A 272 14.40 -14.51 -2.20
C GLY A 272 14.52 -13.39 -3.25
N ASP A 273 14.33 -13.75 -4.51
CA ASP A 273 14.36 -12.82 -5.65
C ASP A 273 12.96 -12.30 -6.06
N ARG A 274 11.89 -12.76 -5.38
CA ARG A 274 10.51 -12.35 -5.68
C ARG A 274 10.13 -11.12 -4.86
N PHE A 275 9.74 -10.05 -5.54
CA PHE A 275 9.04 -8.91 -4.94
C PHE A 275 7.52 -9.09 -5.04
N SER A 276 6.79 -8.66 -4.02
CA SER A 276 5.32 -8.77 -3.97
C SER A 276 4.71 -7.53 -3.34
N VAL A 277 3.83 -6.84 -4.08
CA VAL A 277 3.05 -5.70 -3.61
C VAL A 277 1.93 -6.18 -2.68
N THR A 278 1.74 -5.48 -1.58
CA THR A 278 0.71 -5.73 -0.57
C THR A 278 -0.12 -4.48 -0.30
N ASP A 279 -1.15 -4.59 0.55
CA ASP A 279 -1.91 -3.46 1.10
C ASP A 279 -2.66 -2.58 0.06
N PHE A 280 -3.54 -3.22 -0.71
CA PHE A 280 -4.42 -2.56 -1.67
C PHE A 280 -5.58 -1.77 -1.02
N ASP A 281 -5.51 -1.47 0.28
CA ASP A 281 -6.51 -0.74 1.06
C ASP A 281 -6.58 0.75 0.65
N GLY A 282 -5.52 1.26 0.01
CA GLY A 282 -5.39 2.66 -0.40
C GLY A 282 -4.99 3.59 0.76
N ASN A 283 -4.81 4.87 0.45
CA ASN A 283 -4.28 5.84 1.41
C ASN A 283 -5.17 5.96 2.67
N PRO A 284 -4.67 5.59 3.86
CA PRO A 284 -5.47 5.51 5.09
C PRO A 284 -5.97 6.87 5.58
N VAL A 285 -5.33 7.98 5.18
CA VAL A 285 -5.77 9.33 5.58
C VAL A 285 -6.94 9.85 4.74
N LEU A 286 -7.26 9.18 3.63
CA LEU A 286 -8.39 9.55 2.78
C LEU A 286 -9.69 8.90 3.30
N THR A 287 -10.81 9.59 3.04
CA THR A 287 -12.13 8.98 3.25
C THR A 287 -12.32 7.78 2.32
N ALA A 288 -13.19 6.84 2.70
CA ALA A 288 -13.48 5.66 1.89
C ALA A 288 -13.91 6.00 0.45
N ALA A 289 -14.74 7.04 0.29
CA ALA A 289 -15.19 7.51 -1.01
C ALA A 289 -14.07 8.09 -1.88
N GLU A 290 -13.03 8.67 -1.27
CA GLU A 290 -11.84 9.13 -2.01
C GLU A 290 -10.88 7.97 -2.33
N ARG A 291 -10.72 6.98 -1.44
CA ARG A 291 -9.82 5.84 -1.63
C ARG A 291 -10.14 4.97 -2.85
N VAL A 292 -11.41 4.93 -3.26
CA VAL A 292 -11.88 4.16 -4.42
C VAL A 292 -11.81 4.94 -5.74
N LYS A 293 -11.47 6.23 -5.71
CA LYS A 293 -11.43 7.03 -6.95
C LYS A 293 -10.21 6.65 -7.78
N PRO A 294 -10.34 6.63 -9.12
CA PRO A 294 -9.19 6.46 -9.99
C PRO A 294 -8.15 7.56 -9.81
N ILE A 295 -6.88 7.18 -9.94
CA ILE A 295 -5.72 8.06 -9.81
C ILE A 295 -4.82 7.97 -11.05
N PRO A 296 -4.07 9.04 -11.37
CA PRO A 296 -3.00 8.94 -12.35
C PRO A 296 -1.93 7.93 -11.88
N PRO A 297 -1.43 7.02 -12.74
CA PRO A 297 -0.38 6.06 -12.36
C PRO A 297 0.87 6.70 -11.76
N VAL A 298 1.17 7.93 -12.18
CA VAL A 298 2.29 8.72 -11.65
C VAL A 298 2.18 9.03 -10.15
N VAL A 299 1.00 8.93 -9.53
CA VAL A 299 0.84 9.00 -8.06
C VAL A 299 1.60 7.86 -7.38
N ASP A 300 1.40 6.62 -7.83
CA ASP A 300 2.09 5.45 -7.28
C ASP A 300 3.59 5.47 -7.58
N VAL A 301 3.97 5.94 -8.78
CA VAL A 301 5.39 6.12 -9.18
C VAL A 301 6.07 7.18 -8.32
N ALA A 302 5.39 8.30 -8.02
CA ALA A 302 5.91 9.35 -7.16
C ALA A 302 6.09 8.87 -5.72
N GLY A 303 5.13 8.10 -5.20
CA GLY A 303 5.22 7.48 -3.87
C GLY A 303 6.43 6.56 -3.76
N MET A 304 6.62 5.65 -4.71
CA MET A 304 7.77 4.74 -4.73
C MET A 304 9.10 5.48 -4.92
N ALA A 305 9.17 6.41 -5.88
CA ALA A 305 10.39 7.18 -6.14
C ALA A 305 10.80 8.02 -4.92
N GLN A 306 9.85 8.66 -4.24
CA GLN A 306 10.14 9.39 -3.02
C GLN A 306 10.53 8.47 -1.87
N SER A 307 9.90 7.30 -1.78
CA SER A 307 10.24 6.28 -0.78
C SER A 307 11.68 5.79 -0.92
N LEU A 308 12.24 5.70 -2.13
CA LEU A 308 13.68 5.40 -2.34
C LEU A 308 14.58 6.51 -1.78
N SER A 309 14.20 7.77 -1.95
CA SER A 309 14.92 8.89 -1.32
C SER A 309 14.86 8.82 0.21
N HIS A 310 13.72 8.39 0.78
CA HIS A 310 13.59 8.18 2.22
C HIS A 310 14.44 7.00 2.73
N VAL A 311 14.58 5.93 1.94
CA VAL A 311 15.48 4.81 2.27
C VAL A 311 16.92 5.28 2.43
N ALA A 312 17.42 6.17 1.57
CA ALA A 312 18.77 6.73 1.70
C ALA A 312 18.97 7.50 3.02
N ILE A 313 17.96 8.29 3.40
CA ILE A 313 17.97 9.07 4.65
C ILE A 313 17.92 8.15 5.88
N VAL A 314 17.10 7.10 5.82
CA VAL A 314 17.04 6.07 6.87
C VAL A 314 18.37 5.33 6.97
N ALA A 315 18.95 4.88 5.85
CA ALA A 315 20.24 4.21 5.81
C ALA A 315 21.35 5.06 6.45
N ARG A 316 21.40 6.36 6.16
CA ARG A 316 22.32 7.32 6.77
C ARG A 316 22.18 7.40 8.29
N ARG A 317 20.99 7.18 8.84
CA ARG A 317 20.77 7.22 10.29
C ARG A 317 21.35 6.01 11.01
N TYR A 318 21.44 4.87 10.32
CA TYR A 318 21.85 3.59 10.91
C TYR A 318 23.24 3.13 10.47
N THR A 319 23.96 3.94 9.70
CA THR A 319 25.30 3.64 9.18
C THR A 319 26.22 4.86 9.29
N ASP A 320 27.54 4.63 9.33
CA ASP A 320 28.56 5.69 9.29
C ASP A 320 29.03 6.00 7.86
N LEU A 321 28.20 5.68 6.86
CA LEU A 321 28.50 5.86 5.43
C LEU A 321 28.58 7.34 5.02
N ASP A 322 29.38 7.63 3.99
CA ASP A 322 29.41 8.96 3.40
C ASP A 322 28.04 9.26 2.75
N PRO A 323 27.38 10.39 3.11
CA PRO A 323 26.13 10.77 2.48
C PRO A 323 26.17 10.81 0.95
N SER A 324 27.33 11.11 0.35
CA SER A 324 27.50 11.14 -1.11
C SER A 324 27.39 9.76 -1.75
N GLU A 325 27.84 8.70 -1.08
CA GLU A 325 27.73 7.31 -1.55
C GLU A 325 26.28 6.83 -1.54
N LEU A 326 25.56 7.10 -0.44
CA LEU A 326 24.13 6.80 -0.35
C LEU A 326 23.30 7.60 -1.36
N ASN A 327 23.63 8.88 -1.58
CA ASN A 327 22.98 9.69 -2.61
C ASN A 327 23.25 9.16 -4.03
N ALA A 328 24.45 8.67 -4.31
CA ALA A 328 24.77 8.06 -5.60
C ALA A 328 23.98 6.76 -5.82
N ALA A 329 23.87 5.91 -4.80
CA ALA A 329 23.05 4.70 -4.84
C ALA A 329 21.55 5.01 -5.01
N GLU A 330 21.02 6.00 -4.28
CA GLU A 330 19.64 6.49 -4.42
C GLU A 330 19.35 6.97 -5.83
N SER A 331 20.22 7.83 -6.37
CA SER A 331 20.01 8.43 -7.68
C SER A 331 20.10 7.39 -8.80
N THR A 332 20.95 6.39 -8.62
CA THR A 332 21.06 5.24 -9.53
C THR A 332 19.81 4.37 -9.45
N ALA A 333 19.34 4.04 -8.24
CA ALA A 333 18.10 3.30 -8.02
C ALA A 333 16.89 4.01 -8.64
N ARG A 334 16.71 5.30 -8.35
CA ARG A 334 15.57 6.08 -8.82
C ARG A 334 15.54 6.19 -10.35
N ARG A 335 16.70 6.42 -10.98
CA ARG A 335 16.82 6.44 -12.44
C ARG A 335 16.49 5.08 -13.06
N ALA A 336 17.11 4.01 -12.56
CA ALA A 336 16.87 2.65 -13.03
C ALA A 336 15.40 2.22 -12.87
N PHE A 337 14.76 2.58 -11.75
CA PHE A 337 13.35 2.35 -11.48
C PHE A 337 12.46 3.05 -12.52
N LEU A 338 12.62 4.36 -12.72
CA LEU A 338 11.80 5.17 -13.62
C LEU A 338 11.97 4.74 -15.08
N ASP A 339 13.21 4.51 -15.52
CA ASP A 339 13.52 4.10 -16.89
C ASP A 339 12.96 2.72 -17.21
N THR A 340 13.06 1.79 -16.25
CA THR A 340 12.52 0.43 -16.40
C THR A 340 11.00 0.43 -16.40
N TYR A 341 10.38 1.19 -15.50
CA TYR A 341 8.93 1.35 -15.45
C TYR A 341 8.38 1.85 -16.79
N ALA A 342 8.94 2.95 -17.30
CA ALA A 342 8.51 3.55 -18.57
C ALA A 342 8.76 2.61 -19.76
N THR A 343 9.92 1.95 -19.80
CA THR A 343 10.28 1.00 -20.85
C THR A 343 9.36 -0.22 -20.86
N ARG A 344 9.08 -0.78 -19.68
CA ARG A 344 8.22 -1.94 -19.51
C ARG A 344 6.79 -1.64 -19.94
N LEU A 345 6.21 -0.52 -19.52
CA LEU A 345 4.87 -0.13 -19.96
C LEU A 345 4.77 0.08 -21.47
N ARG A 346 5.78 0.71 -22.09
CA ARG A 346 5.84 0.85 -23.55
C ARG A 346 5.90 -0.50 -24.25
N MET A 347 6.68 -1.45 -23.75
CA MET A 347 6.75 -2.82 -24.29
C MET A 347 5.42 -3.56 -24.17
N LEU A 348 4.66 -3.31 -23.10
CA LEU A 348 3.34 -3.90 -22.87
C LEU A 348 2.20 -3.19 -23.63
N GLY A 349 2.51 -2.16 -24.43
CA GLY A 349 1.49 -1.40 -25.18
C GLY A 349 0.73 -0.34 -24.37
N HIS A 350 1.24 0.02 -23.19
CA HIS A 350 0.61 0.95 -22.25
C HIS A 350 1.41 2.25 -22.05
N ALA A 351 2.07 2.74 -23.11
CA ALA A 351 2.88 3.97 -23.06
C ALA A 351 2.08 5.20 -22.57
N ALA A 352 0.77 5.25 -22.83
CA ALA A 352 -0.11 6.34 -22.39
C ALA A 352 -0.31 6.42 -20.86
N LEU A 353 0.10 5.39 -20.10
CA LEU A 353 0.11 5.41 -18.64
C LEU A 353 1.32 6.15 -18.05
N VAL A 354 2.30 6.52 -18.87
CA VAL A 354 3.51 7.22 -18.45
C VAL A 354 3.36 8.71 -18.71
N ASP A 355 3.26 9.49 -17.64
CA ASP A 355 3.36 10.95 -17.68
C ASP A 355 4.34 11.41 -16.59
N PRO A 356 5.59 11.77 -16.94
CA PRO A 356 6.59 12.18 -15.96
C PRO A 356 6.42 13.64 -15.49
N ARG A 357 5.64 14.47 -16.19
CA ARG A 357 5.54 15.91 -15.94
C ARG A 357 5.14 16.26 -14.50
N PRO A 358 4.14 15.61 -13.86
CA PRO A 358 3.76 15.92 -12.49
C PRO A 358 4.59 15.19 -11.43
N LEU A 359 5.60 14.39 -11.80
CA LEU A 359 6.35 13.53 -10.87
C LEU A 359 6.93 14.33 -9.69
N ARG A 360 7.60 15.45 -9.96
CA ARG A 360 8.19 16.31 -8.91
C ARG A 360 7.12 16.88 -7.97
N ALA A 361 6.01 17.38 -8.53
CA ALA A 361 4.90 17.91 -7.74
C ALA A 361 4.29 16.83 -6.83
N LEU A 362 4.11 15.61 -7.33
CA LEU A 362 3.55 14.51 -6.55
C LEU A 362 4.54 13.96 -5.50
N ARG A 363 5.86 13.97 -5.79
CA ARG A 363 6.89 13.69 -4.77
C ARG A 363 6.86 14.72 -3.64
N LEU A 364 6.67 16.00 -3.97
CA LEU A 364 6.51 17.06 -2.96
C LEU A 364 5.28 16.78 -2.09
N VAL A 365 4.12 16.46 -2.69
CA VAL A 365 2.92 16.07 -1.92
C VAL A 365 3.23 14.92 -0.96
N GLN A 366 4.00 13.92 -1.39
CA GLN A 366 4.38 12.79 -0.53
C GLN A 366 5.24 13.23 0.66
N VAL A 367 6.26 14.08 0.47
CA VAL A 367 7.06 14.61 1.57
C VAL A 367 6.21 15.39 2.57
N LEU A 368 5.29 16.23 2.07
CA LEU A 368 4.40 17.02 2.94
C LEU A 368 3.43 16.14 3.74
N ARG A 369 2.91 15.06 3.14
CA ARG A 369 2.12 14.05 3.86
C ARG A 369 2.92 13.41 4.99
N GLU A 370 4.20 13.10 4.75
CA GLU A 370 5.05 12.51 5.78
C GLU A 370 5.39 13.48 6.91
N MET A 371 5.51 14.78 6.63
CA MET A 371 5.63 15.81 7.69
C MET A 371 4.39 15.81 8.60
N ILE A 372 3.20 15.82 7.99
CA ILE A 372 1.92 15.80 8.74
C ILE A 372 1.82 14.51 9.57
N TYR A 373 2.06 13.36 8.95
CA TYR A 373 2.04 12.07 9.63
C TYR A 373 3.03 12.01 10.81
N ALA A 374 4.27 12.49 10.59
CA ALA A 374 5.27 12.53 11.64
C ALA A 374 4.81 13.40 12.82
N ALA A 375 4.25 14.58 12.55
CA ALA A 375 3.80 15.45 13.63
C ALA A 375 2.60 14.90 14.41
N GLU A 376 1.65 14.24 13.74
CA GLU A 376 0.40 13.78 14.36
C GLU A 376 0.50 12.40 15.02
N HIS A 377 1.33 11.51 14.46
CA HIS A 377 1.29 10.09 14.80
C HIS A 377 2.65 9.48 15.15
N LEU A 378 3.75 9.99 14.56
CA LEU A 378 5.07 9.42 14.78
C LEU A 378 6.17 10.49 14.84
N PRO A 379 6.27 11.31 15.91
CA PRO A 379 7.19 12.45 15.98
C PRO A 379 8.65 12.11 15.68
N ARG A 380 9.08 10.90 16.06
CA ARG A 380 10.43 10.38 15.77
C ARG A 380 10.72 10.19 14.28
N TRP A 381 9.71 10.19 13.40
CA TRP A 381 9.86 10.05 11.95
C TRP A 381 10.21 11.38 11.28
N MET A 382 10.03 12.53 11.95
CA MET A 382 10.17 13.87 11.35
C MET A 382 11.54 14.13 10.69
N TYR A 383 12.60 13.46 11.16
CA TYR A 383 13.94 13.59 10.56
C TYR A 383 13.99 13.18 9.08
N VAL A 384 13.09 12.29 8.64
CA VAL A 384 13.03 11.83 7.24
C VAL A 384 12.53 12.95 6.32
N PRO A 385 11.30 13.48 6.48
CA PRO A 385 10.84 14.57 5.63
C PRO A 385 11.62 15.87 5.83
N ASP A 386 12.16 16.14 7.02
CA ASP A 386 13.05 17.31 7.26
C ASP A 386 14.32 17.25 6.40
N ALA A 387 14.90 16.07 6.19
CA ALA A 387 16.07 15.88 5.34
C ALA A 387 15.72 15.79 3.84
N ALA A 388 14.54 15.23 3.52
CA ALA A 388 14.11 15.03 2.14
C ALA A 388 13.66 16.32 1.44
N LEU A 389 12.95 17.20 2.16
CA LEU A 389 12.33 18.38 1.56
C LEU A 389 13.34 19.33 0.92
N PRO A 390 14.44 19.76 1.56
CA PRO A 390 15.39 20.68 0.96
C PRO A 390 16.01 20.11 -0.32
N VAL A 391 16.40 18.82 -0.29
CA VAL A 391 16.99 18.12 -1.43
C VAL A 391 16.02 18.12 -2.62
N LEU A 392 14.76 17.75 -2.40
CA LEU A 392 13.75 17.72 -3.47
C LEU A 392 13.43 19.12 -4.02
N LEU A 393 13.48 20.15 -3.18
CA LEU A 393 13.28 21.52 -3.62
C LEU A 393 14.47 22.06 -4.43
N ASP A 394 15.68 21.57 -4.17
CA ASP A 394 16.90 21.95 -4.88
C ASP A 394 17.18 21.07 -6.12
N GLU A 395 16.48 19.95 -6.28
CA GLU A 395 16.51 19.15 -7.52
C GLU A 395 16.13 20.03 -8.73
N GLU A 396 17.00 20.05 -9.74
CA GLU A 396 16.77 20.76 -10.99
C GLU A 396 15.42 20.35 -11.59
N ARG A 397 14.66 21.34 -12.07
CA ARG A 397 13.46 21.07 -12.88
C ARG A 397 13.92 20.34 -14.14
N THR A 398 13.70 19.03 -14.20
CA THR A 398 13.92 18.27 -15.43
C THR A 398 13.02 18.89 -16.52
N PRO A 399 13.56 19.29 -17.68
CA PRO A 399 12.79 19.95 -18.74
C PRO A 399 11.58 19.16 -19.24
#